data_AF-A0A9C9NDX8-F1
#
_entry.id   AF-A0A9C9NDX8-F1
#
_cell.length_a   1.000
_cell.length_b   1.000
_cell.length_c   1.000
_cell.angle_alpha   90.00
_cell.angle_beta   90.00
_cell.angle_gamma   90.00
#
_symmetry.space_group_name_H-M   'P 1'
#
loop_
_entity.id
_entity.type
_entity.pdbx_description
1 polymer ?
#
loop_
_entity_poly.entity_id
_entity_poly.type
_entity_poly.pdbx_seq_one_letter_code
_entity_poly.pdbx_strand_id
1 'polypeptide(L)' 'MPTLVRLLTTLLILAGIIYGIMAALVYFVQPTRREMTVEVPLPQLDPGTPTESLRR' A
#
# COMPACT_ATOMS: atom_id res chain seq x y z
N MET A 1 7.83 16.81 -37.23
CA MET A 1 6.51 16.29 -37.65
C MET A 1 5.52 16.55 -36.52
N PRO A 2 4.41 17.25 -36.76
CA PRO A 2 3.47 17.68 -35.72
C PRO A 2 2.79 16.53 -34.94
N THR A 3 3.08 15.27 -35.28
CA THR A 3 2.58 14.06 -34.60
C THR A 3 3.21 13.82 -33.23
N LEU A 4 4.53 14.00 -33.07
CA LEU A 4 5.22 13.74 -31.80
C LEU A 4 4.84 14.76 -30.72
N VAL A 5 4.80 16.04 -31.08
CA VAL A 5 4.41 17.11 -30.14
C VAL A 5 2.98 16.88 -29.64
N ARG A 6 2.04 16.56 -30.56
CA ARG A 6 0.65 16.24 -30.19
C ARG A 6 0.55 15.03 -29.26
N LEU A 7 1.35 13.99 -29.48
CA LEU A 7 1.40 12.82 -28.59
C LEU A 7 1.85 13.22 -27.19
N LEU A 8 2.96 13.96 -27.07
CA LEU A 8 3.48 14.40 -25.78
C LEU A 8 2.52 15.32 -25.05
N THR A 9 1.88 16.27 -25.74
CA THR A 9 0.87 17.14 -25.15
C THR A 9 -0.31 16.33 -24.61
N THR A 10 -0.75 15.31 -25.35
CA THR A 10 -1.85 14.43 -24.91
C THR A 10 -1.47 13.67 -23.63
N LEU A 11 -0.26 13.11 -23.59
CA LEU A 11 0.26 12.42 -22.40
C LEU A 11 0.40 13.35 -21.21
N LEU A 12 0.89 14.58 -21.42
CA LEU A 12 1.03 15.58 -20.38
C LEU A 12 -0.32 15.94 -19.75
N ILE A 13 -1.34 16.16 -20.58
CA ILE A 13 -2.70 16.44 -20.12
C ILE A 13 -3.23 15.24 -19.33
N LEU A 14 -3.08 14.03 -19.85
CA LEU A 14 -3.57 12.82 -19.19
C LEU A 14 -2.89 12.59 -17.83
N ALA A 15 -1.56 12.74 -17.77
CA ALA A 15 -0.81 12.65 -16.54
C ALA A 15 -1.24 13.73 -15.53
N GLY A 16 -1.46 14.95 -15.99
CA GLY A 16 -1.98 16.05 -15.18
C GLY A 16 -3.37 15.76 -14.60
N ILE A 17 -4.26 15.17 -15.40
CA ILE A 17 -5.60 14.76 -14.93
C ILE A 17 -5.49 13.66 -13.88
N ILE A 18 -4.73 12.60 -14.15
CA ILE A 18 -4.54 11.48 -13.22
C ILE A 18 -3.95 11.97 -11.90
N TYR A 19 -2.90 12.80 -11.97
CA TYR A 19 -2.28 13.39 -10.80
C TYR A 19 -3.24 14.33 -10.06
N GLY A 20 -4.01 15.15 -10.78
CA GLY A 20 -5.01 16.03 -10.22
C GLY A 20 -6.11 15.27 -9.47
N ILE A 21 -6.58 14.14 -10.01
CA ILE A 21 -7.54 13.25 -9.33
C ILE A 21 -6.92 12.69 -8.05
N MET A 22 -5.68 12.17 -8.10
CA MET A 22 -5.01 11.65 -6.91
C MET A 22 -4.84 12.72 -5.84
N ALA A 23 -4.38 13.92 -6.22
CA ALA A 23 -4.22 15.05 -5.31
C ALA A 23 -5.57 15.47 -4.71
N ALA A 24 -6.62 15.55 -5.52
CA ALA A 24 -7.96 15.86 -5.05
C ALA A 24 -8.44 14.85 -4.00
N LEU A 25 -8.23 13.55 -4.22
CA LEU A 25 -8.58 12.53 -3.23
C LEU A 25 -7.82 12.75 -1.90
N VAL A 26 -6.51 13.03 -1.96
CA VAL A 26 -5.72 13.25 -0.74
C VAL A 26 -6.18 14.48 0.05
N TYR A 27 -6.49 15.59 -0.63
CA TYR A 27 -6.83 16.84 0.03
C TYR A 27 -8.31 16.94 0.43
N PHE A 28 -9.22 16.37 -0.34
CA PHE A 28 -10.67 16.49 -0.11
C PHE A 28 -11.28 15.29 0.60
N VAL A 29 -10.60 14.13 0.64
CA VAL A 29 -11.11 12.94 1.35
C VAL A 29 -10.42 12.82 2.70
N GLN A 30 -11.22 12.79 3.77
CA GLN A 30 -10.71 12.51 5.10
C GLN A 30 -10.57 10.99 5.32
N PRO A 31 -9.39 10.49 5.74
CA PRO A 31 -9.22 9.09 6.05
C PRO A 31 -9.97 8.74 7.36
N THR A 32 -10.95 7.86 7.26
CA THR A 32 -11.64 7.30 8.43
C THR A 32 -10.76 6.23 9.08
N ARG A 33 -10.35 6.46 10.33
CA ARG A 33 -9.72 5.42 11.16
C ARG A 33 -10.83 4.51 11.69
N ARG A 34 -10.77 3.22 11.35
CA ARG A 34 -11.60 2.19 11.97
C ARG A 34 -10.73 1.33 12.86
N GLU A 35 -11.27 0.96 14.02
CA GLU A 35 -10.68 -0.08 14.86
C GLU A 35 -10.79 -1.40 14.09
N MET A 36 -9.64 -2.01 13.81
CA MET A 36 -9.56 -3.32 13.14
C MET A 36 -9.00 -4.31 14.15
N THR A 37 -9.87 -5.15 14.71
CA THR A 37 -9.43 -6.27 15.55
C THR A 37 -9.04 -7.42 14.64
N VAL A 38 -7.75 -7.74 14.61
CA VAL A 38 -7.23 -8.94 13.96
C VAL A 38 -7.03 -9.99 15.04
N GLU A 39 -7.67 -11.14 14.90
CA GLU A 39 -7.35 -12.30 15.73
C GLU A 39 -5.91 -12.72 15.42
N VAL A 40 -5.01 -12.51 16.37
CA VAL A 40 -3.64 -13.03 16.29
C VAL A 40 -3.69 -14.48 16.79
N PRO A 41 -3.46 -15.48 15.93
CA PRO A 41 -3.31 -16.85 16.40
C PRO A 41 -2.09 -16.88 17.33
N LEU A 42 -2.32 -17.18 18.61
CA LEU A 42 -1.21 -17.47 19.51
C LEU A 42 -0.55 -18.75 18.99
N PRO A 43 0.76 -18.76 18.74
CA PRO A 43 1.48 -20.01 18.59
C PRO A 43 1.14 -20.85 19.81
N GLN A 44 0.70 -22.09 19.61
CA GLN A 44 0.66 -23.04 20.70
C GLN A 44 2.06 -23.01 21.32
N LEU A 45 2.15 -22.64 22.59
CA LEU A 45 3.36 -22.82 23.36
C LEU A 45 3.55 -24.33 23.42
N ASP A 46 4.25 -24.89 22.44
CA ASP A 46 4.63 -26.29 22.43
C ASP A 46 5.36 -26.53 23.75
N PRO A 47 4.79 -27.30 24.69
CA PRO A 47 5.46 -27.59 25.96
C PRO A 47 6.68 -28.50 25.79
N GLY A 48 7.14 -28.73 24.55
CA GLY A 48 8.25 -29.60 24.16
C GLY A 48 9.55 -28.90 23.77
N THR A 49 9.62 -27.56 23.75
CA THR A 49 10.92 -26.86 23.65
C THR A 49 11.45 -26.37 25.00
N PRO A 50 11.71 -27.28 25.94
CA PRO A 50 12.84 -27.12 26.84
C PRO A 50 13.95 -28.12 26.48
N THR A 51 15.16 -27.62 26.20
CA THR A 51 16.42 -28.34 26.47
C THR A 51 16.74 -29.62 25.66
N GLU A 52 16.86 -29.56 24.32
CA GLU A 52 17.58 -30.62 23.56
C GLU A 52 18.79 -30.09 22.77
N SER A 53 18.79 -28.80 22.38
CA SER A 53 19.89 -28.16 21.65
C SER A 53 21.13 -27.85 22.49
N LEU A 54 21.06 -27.97 23.82
CA LEU A 54 22.16 -27.71 24.75
C LEU A 54 22.89 -29.00 25.20
N ARG A 55 22.51 -30.16 24.65
CA ARG A 55 23.04 -31.49 25.00
C ARG A 55 23.83 -32.15 23.85
N ARG A 56 23.98 -31.49 22.70
CA ARG A 56 24.73 -32.00 21.54
C ARG A 56 26.05 -31.28 21.35
#